data_AF-A0A957R6E8-F1
#
_entry.id   AF-A0A957R6E8-F1
#
_cell.length_a   1.000
_cell.length_b   1.000
_cell.length_c   1.000
_cell.angle_alpha   90.00
_cell.angle_beta   90.00
_cell.angle_gamma   90.00
#
_symmetry.space_group_name_H-M   'P 1'
#
loop_
_entity.id
_entity.type
_entity.pdbx_description
1 polymer ?
#
loop_
_entity_poly.entity_id
_entity_poly.type
_entity_poly.pdbx_seq_one_letter_code
_entity_poly.pdbx_strand_id
1 'polypeptide(L)'
;GVLGVMAVSKRGEFRTATITAVTIFGFGATIVHLMDIAATGNLAPGNTIQNFANLLRPTLLIALTAVQRRYPLPWNDAIAHWHQRVGVRVGFMTAGVGTGFGIGFALGWPVLFAVIGAVICGVLGVVMTAERPTAPQLEN
;
A
#
# COMPACT_ATOMS: atom_id res chain seq x y z
N GLY A 1 -0.14 4.87 -3.13
CA GLY A 1 -0.80 4.29 -4.32
C GLY A 1 0.22 3.63 -5.21
N VAL A 2 0.54 4.24 -6.34
CA VAL A 2 1.39 3.65 -7.40
C VAL A 2 2.85 3.44 -6.99
N LEU A 3 3.48 4.39 -6.28
CA LEU A 3 4.88 4.27 -5.85
C LEU A 3 5.11 3.05 -4.94
N GLY A 4 4.17 2.75 -4.03
CA GLY A 4 4.22 1.56 -3.18
C GLY A 4 4.14 0.26 -3.99
N VAL A 5 3.31 0.22 -5.04
CA VAL A 5 3.19 -0.93 -5.94
C VAL A 5 4.47 -1.15 -6.75
N MET A 6 5.05 -0.06 -7.24
CA MET A 6 6.32 -0.11 -7.96
C MET A 6 7.46 -0.53 -7.02
N ALA A 7 7.41 -0.18 -5.73
CA ALA A 7 8.39 -0.62 -4.71
C ALA A 7 8.32 -2.09 -4.36
N VAL A 8 7.12 -2.68 -4.41
CA VAL A 8 6.95 -4.13 -4.30
C VAL A 8 7.50 -4.82 -5.55
N SER A 9 7.33 -4.22 -6.73
CA SER A 9 7.68 -4.83 -8.01
C SER A 9 9.17 -4.68 -8.38
N LYS A 10 9.82 -3.58 -7.99
CA LYS A 10 11.25 -3.29 -8.23
C LYS A 10 12.05 -3.33 -6.93
N ARG A 11 12.89 -4.36 -6.79
CA ARG A 11 13.81 -4.52 -5.64
C ARG A 11 14.98 -3.53 -5.73
N GLY A 12 15.59 -3.25 -4.58
CA GLY A 12 16.81 -2.42 -4.49
C GLY A 12 16.52 -0.93 -4.30
N GLU A 13 17.09 -0.09 -5.17
CA GLU A 13 17.11 1.37 -5.03
C GLU A 13 15.71 1.98 -5.07
N PHE A 14 14.81 1.47 -5.92
CA PHE A 14 13.44 1.99 -6.03
C PHE A 14 12.62 1.76 -4.74
N ARG A 15 12.74 0.58 -4.12
CA ARG A 15 12.12 0.31 -2.83
C ARG A 15 12.69 1.22 -1.75
N THR A 16 14.00 1.42 -1.75
CA THR A 16 14.67 2.30 -0.78
C THR A 16 14.19 3.75 -0.96
N ALA A 17 14.13 4.26 -2.20
CA ALA A 17 13.60 5.58 -2.51
C ALA A 17 12.14 5.74 -2.08
N THR A 18 11.31 4.70 -2.25
CA THR A 18 9.91 4.73 -1.80
C THR A 18 9.79 4.78 -0.29
N ILE A 19 10.59 4.00 0.44
CA ILE A 19 10.62 4.05 1.91
C ILE A 19 11.05 5.45 2.36
N THR A 20 12.11 6.01 1.78
CA THR A 20 12.57 7.36 2.09
C THR A 20 11.49 8.41 1.83
N ALA A 21 10.82 8.35 0.68
CA ALA A 21 9.73 9.28 0.34
C ALA A 21 8.58 9.17 1.37
N VAL A 22 8.11 7.96 1.69
CA VAL A 22 7.04 7.76 2.68
C VAL A 22 7.44 8.26 4.06
N THR A 23 8.71 8.10 4.46
CA THR A 23 9.24 8.63 5.72
C THR A 23 9.21 10.14 5.75
N ILE A 24 9.72 10.82 4.70
CA ILE A 24 9.75 12.29 4.65
C ILE A 24 8.33 12.85 4.67
N PHE A 25 7.43 12.34 3.82
CA PHE A 25 6.04 12.80 3.79
C PHE A 25 5.29 12.50 5.07
N GLY A 26 5.46 11.31 5.65
CA GLY A 26 4.84 10.92 6.92
C GLY A 26 5.27 11.84 8.05
N PHE A 27 6.58 12.06 8.20
CA PHE A 27 7.11 12.94 9.24
C PHE A 27 6.67 14.40 9.06
N GLY A 28 6.72 14.92 7.83
CA GLY A 28 6.22 16.27 7.53
C GLY A 28 4.73 16.44 7.86
N ALA A 29 3.89 15.47 7.49
CA ALA A 29 2.47 15.49 7.82
C ALA A 29 2.24 15.43 9.34
N THR A 30 3.02 14.62 10.06
CA THR A 30 2.98 14.58 11.53
C THR A 30 3.24 15.93 12.16
N ILE A 31 4.28 16.64 11.71
CA ILE A 31 4.58 17.99 12.21
C ILE A 31 3.39 18.92 12.01
N VAL A 32 2.80 18.94 10.80
CA VAL A 32 1.64 19.80 10.49
C VAL A 32 0.46 19.50 11.41
N HIS A 33 0.14 18.22 11.63
CA HIS A 33 -0.96 17.85 12.53
C HIS A 33 -0.66 18.19 14.00
N LEU A 34 0.58 18.06 14.46
CA LEU A 34 0.97 18.46 15.81
C LEU A 34 0.87 19.98 16.00
N MET A 35 1.29 20.76 15.00
CA MET A 35 1.14 22.22 15.01
C MET A 35 -0.33 22.63 15.06
N ASP A 36 -1.20 21.99 14.27
CA ASP A 36 -2.64 22.25 14.31
C ASP A 36 -3.23 21.91 15.68
N ILE A 37 -2.94 20.72 16.23
CA ILE A 37 -3.38 20.32 17.57
C ILE A 37 -2.93 21.33 18.63
N ALA A 38 -1.67 21.79 18.57
CA ALA A 38 -1.14 22.76 19.54
C ALA A 38 -1.79 24.15 19.41
N ALA A 39 -2.10 24.57 18.18
CA ALA A 39 -2.67 25.89 17.91
C ALA A 39 -4.19 25.96 18.13
N THR A 40 -4.92 24.89 17.80
CA THR A 40 -6.40 24.90 17.76
C THR A 40 -7.04 23.94 18.75
N GLY A 41 -6.27 23.03 19.37
CA GLY A 41 -6.81 21.96 20.21
C GLY A 41 -7.61 20.92 19.40
N ASN A 42 -7.47 20.90 18.07
CA ASN A 42 -8.26 20.03 17.19
C ASN A 42 -7.82 18.56 17.27
N LEU A 43 -8.41 17.82 18.21
CA LEU A 43 -8.19 16.39 18.43
C LEU A 43 -9.04 15.48 17.54
N ALA A 44 -9.63 16.01 16.45
CA ALA A 44 -10.42 15.22 15.53
C ALA A 44 -9.64 13.98 15.03
N PRO A 45 -10.32 12.88 14.69
CA PRO A 45 -9.67 11.65 14.21
C PRO A 45 -8.67 11.87 13.05
N GLY A 46 -8.96 12.84 12.17
CA GLY A 46 -8.07 13.23 11.06
C GLY A 46 -6.76 13.89 11.49
N ASN A 47 -6.65 14.34 12.75
CA ASN A 47 -5.43 14.90 13.31
C ASN A 47 -4.73 13.95 14.30
N THR A 48 -5.48 13.16 15.05
CA THR A 48 -4.90 12.27 16.07
C THR A 48 -4.53 10.91 15.47
N ILE A 49 -5.50 10.17 14.93
CA ILE A 49 -5.29 8.84 14.36
C ILE A 49 -4.40 8.92 13.12
N GLN A 50 -4.63 9.92 12.26
CA GLN A 50 -3.83 10.10 11.06
C GLN A 50 -2.37 10.40 11.37
N ASN A 51 -2.11 11.19 12.41
CA ASN A 51 -0.76 11.49 12.86
C ASN A 51 -0.03 10.24 13.35
N PHE A 52 -0.69 9.37 14.13
CA PHE A 52 -0.12 8.07 14.49
C PHE A 52 0.18 7.22 13.24
N ALA A 53 -0.76 7.15 12.30
CA ALA A 53 -0.59 6.40 11.06
C ALA A 53 0.54 6.95 10.15
N ASN A 54 0.82 8.25 10.22
CA ASN A 54 1.88 8.92 9.47
C ASN A 54 3.28 8.53 9.97
N LEU A 55 3.42 8.22 11.27
CA LEU A 55 4.67 7.70 11.84
C LEU A 55 4.75 6.19 11.80
N LEU A 56 3.63 5.49 12.01
CA LEU A 56 3.60 4.04 12.06
C LEU A 56 4.04 3.42 10.73
N ARG A 57 3.51 3.94 9.60
CA ARG A 57 3.84 3.44 8.25
C ARG A 57 5.34 3.42 7.96
N PRO A 58 6.07 4.55 8.04
CA PRO A 58 7.51 4.53 7.78
C PRO A 58 8.28 3.70 8.81
N THR A 59 7.87 3.71 10.07
CA THR A 59 8.50 2.89 11.13
C THR A 59 8.43 1.39 10.79
N LEU A 60 7.25 0.91 10.41
CA LEU A 60 7.05 -0.49 10.01
C LEU A 60 7.84 -0.83 8.75
N LEU A 61 7.85 0.05 7.73
CA LEU A 61 8.61 -0.19 6.50
C LEU A 61 10.12 -0.27 6.75
N ILE A 62 10.65 0.59 7.61
CA ILE A 62 12.06 0.59 8.02
C ILE A 62 12.37 -0.69 8.80
N ALA A 63 11.57 -1.02 9.82
CA ALA A 63 11.77 -2.21 10.65
C ALA A 63 11.72 -3.51 9.83
N LEU A 64 10.70 -3.68 8.99
CA LEU A 64 10.57 -4.85 8.12
C LEU A 64 11.73 -4.95 7.12
N THR A 65 12.21 -3.82 6.60
CA THR A 65 13.37 -3.81 5.70
C THR A 65 14.66 -4.16 6.42
N ALA A 66 14.84 -3.68 7.66
CA ALA A 66 15.99 -4.05 8.49
C ALA A 66 15.98 -5.55 8.83
N VAL A 67 14.83 -6.09 9.23
CA VAL A 67 14.65 -7.53 9.49
C VAL A 67 14.97 -8.36 8.24
N GLN A 68 14.43 -7.98 7.08
CA GLN A 68 14.71 -8.69 5.83
C GLN A 68 16.20 -8.68 5.46
N ARG A 69 16.91 -7.56 5.70
CA ARG A 69 18.36 -7.48 5.46
C ARG A 69 19.14 -8.37 6.42
N ARG A 70 18.66 -8.54 7.65
CA ARG A 70 19.28 -9.37 8.69
C ARG A 70 19.04 -10.86 8.44
N TYR A 71 17.86 -11.22 7.95
CA TYR A 71 17.43 -12.60 7.72
C TYR A 71 16.97 -12.78 6.26
N PRO A 72 17.91 -12.90 5.30
CA PRO A 72 17.56 -13.14 3.92
C PRO A 72 16.89 -14.52 3.80
N LEU A 73 15.60 -14.52 3.47
CA LEU A 73 14.89 -15.77 3.16
C LEU A 73 15.38 -16.30 1.80
N PRO A 74 15.62 -17.62 1.68
CA PRO A 74 15.97 -18.22 0.40
C PRO A 74 14.83 -18.00 -0.58
N TRP A 75 15.13 -17.28 -1.67
CA TRP A 75 14.15 -16.98 -2.71
C TRP A 75 13.99 -18.21 -3.60
N ASN A 76 12.81 -18.83 -3.59
CA ASN A 76 12.46 -19.94 -4.46
C ASN A 76 11.27 -19.58 -5.36
N ASP A 77 10.99 -20.44 -6.35
CA ASP A 77 9.95 -20.17 -7.35
C ASP A 77 8.55 -20.08 -6.74
N ALA A 78 8.27 -20.84 -5.68
CA ALA A 78 6.98 -20.78 -4.97
C ALA A 78 6.77 -19.42 -4.30
N ILE A 79 7.79 -18.90 -3.62
CA ILE A 79 7.78 -17.57 -2.99
C ILE A 79 7.70 -16.48 -4.07
N ALA A 80 8.41 -16.64 -5.19
CA ALA A 80 8.35 -15.71 -6.31
C ALA A 80 6.94 -15.61 -6.90
N HIS A 81 6.30 -16.75 -7.18
CA HIS A 81 4.94 -16.82 -7.70
C HIS A 81 3.92 -16.26 -6.69
N TRP A 82 4.05 -16.59 -5.41
CA TRP A 82 3.20 -16.02 -4.37
C TRP A 82 3.36 -14.49 -4.30
N HIS A 83 4.60 -14.00 -4.27
CA HIS A 83 4.90 -12.57 -4.19
C HIS A 83 4.37 -11.80 -5.40
N GLN A 84 4.47 -12.37 -6.61
CA GLN A 84 3.91 -11.76 -7.82
C GLN A 84 2.39 -11.64 -7.73
N ARG A 85 1.69 -12.72 -7.33
CA ARG A 85 0.22 -12.70 -7.18
C ARG A 85 -0.24 -11.71 -6.12
N VAL A 86 0.38 -11.73 -4.94
CA VAL A 86 0.05 -10.80 -3.86
C VAL A 86 0.36 -9.36 -4.25
N GLY A 87 1.52 -9.12 -4.88
CA GLY A 87 1.93 -7.79 -5.32
C GLY A 87 0.93 -7.15 -6.30
N VAL A 88 0.44 -7.93 -7.28
CA VAL A 88 -0.59 -7.46 -8.23
C VAL A 88 -1.90 -7.15 -7.51
N ARG A 89 -2.38 -8.04 -6.64
CA ARG A 89 -3.64 -7.84 -5.87
C ARG A 89 -3.58 -6.59 -4.98
N VAL A 90 -2.52 -6.47 -4.18
CA VAL A 90 -2.30 -5.31 -3.31
C VAL A 90 -2.18 -4.03 -4.14
N GLY A 91 -1.57 -4.13 -5.33
CA GLY A 91 -1.43 -2.99 -6.20
C GLY A 91 -2.75 -2.44 -6.72
N PHE A 92 -3.62 -3.32 -7.21
CA PHE A 92 -4.97 -2.93 -7.60
C PHE A 92 -5.76 -2.38 -6.42
N MET A 93 -5.76 -3.06 -5.26
CA MET A 93 -6.45 -2.54 -4.07
C MET A 93 -5.98 -1.15 -3.67
N THR A 94 -4.67 -0.91 -3.67
CA THR A 94 -4.12 0.41 -3.28
C THR A 94 -4.49 1.50 -4.28
N ALA A 95 -4.51 1.18 -5.58
CA ALA A 95 -4.98 2.09 -6.61
C ALA A 95 -6.48 2.40 -6.43
N GLY A 96 -7.30 1.38 -6.21
CA GLY A 96 -8.74 1.51 -5.99
C GLY A 96 -9.08 2.34 -4.75
N VAL A 97 -8.45 2.05 -3.61
CA VAL A 97 -8.62 2.85 -2.38
C VAL A 97 -8.23 4.31 -2.61
N GLY A 98 -7.10 4.56 -3.27
CA GLY A 98 -6.61 5.92 -3.51
C GLY A 98 -7.55 6.72 -4.42
N THR A 99 -7.95 6.13 -5.55
CA THR A 99 -8.88 6.76 -6.50
C THR A 99 -10.26 6.96 -5.88
N GLY A 100 -10.78 5.93 -5.22
CA GLY A 100 -12.07 5.98 -4.52
C GLY A 100 -12.08 7.04 -3.42
N PHE A 101 -11.04 7.11 -2.60
CA PHE A 101 -10.89 8.16 -1.60
C PHE A 101 -10.89 9.55 -2.23
N GLY A 102 -10.13 9.77 -3.31
CA GLY A 102 -10.07 11.06 -4.00
C GLY A 102 -11.42 11.52 -4.55
N ILE A 103 -12.15 10.62 -5.21
CA ILE A 103 -13.51 10.88 -5.70
C ILE A 103 -14.46 11.16 -4.53
N GLY A 104 -14.45 10.31 -3.50
CA GLY A 104 -15.30 10.47 -2.34
C GLY A 104 -15.04 11.78 -1.60
N PHE A 105 -13.77 12.22 -1.51
CA PHE A 105 -13.42 13.50 -0.89
C PHE A 105 -14.06 14.67 -1.65
N ALA A 106 -14.03 14.65 -2.98
CA ALA A 106 -14.68 15.68 -3.81
C ALA A 106 -16.21 15.68 -3.67
N LEU A 107 -16.81 14.53 -3.37
CA LEU A 107 -18.26 14.36 -3.19
C LEU A 107 -18.70 14.44 -1.71
N GLY A 108 -17.77 14.71 -0.78
CA GLY A 108 -18.01 14.77 0.66
C GLY A 108 -18.17 13.42 1.37
N TRP A 109 -18.02 12.30 0.66
CA TRP A 109 -18.24 10.93 1.15
C TRP A 109 -16.97 10.06 1.00
N PRO A 110 -15.81 10.47 1.56
CA PRO A 110 -14.50 9.86 1.29
C PRO A 110 -14.42 8.37 1.65
N VAL A 111 -15.04 7.97 2.78
CA VAL A 111 -14.97 6.59 3.26
C VAL A 111 -15.73 5.63 2.35
N LEU A 112 -16.96 6.00 1.94
CA LEU A 112 -17.79 5.14 1.12
C LEU A 112 -17.11 4.83 -0.22
N PHE A 113 -16.63 5.87 -0.92
CA PHE A 113 -15.99 5.67 -2.21
C PHE A 113 -14.63 4.99 -2.10
N ALA A 114 -13.88 5.18 -1.01
CA ALA A 114 -12.67 4.41 -0.75
C ALA A 114 -12.96 2.91 -0.62
N VAL A 115 -14.03 2.54 0.10
CA VAL A 115 -14.49 1.14 0.23
C VAL A 115 -14.93 0.58 -1.12
N ILE A 116 -15.74 1.33 -1.89
CA ILE A 116 -16.17 0.92 -3.23
C ILE A 116 -14.95 0.66 -4.14
N GLY A 117 -14.00 1.60 -4.16
CA GLY A 117 -12.75 1.46 -4.92
C GLY A 117 -11.93 0.25 -4.49
N ALA A 118 -11.82 0.00 -3.18
CA ALA A 118 -11.14 -1.17 -2.64
C ALA A 118 -11.78 -2.49 -3.12
N VAL A 119 -13.11 -2.58 -3.09
CA VAL A 119 -13.85 -3.78 -3.51
C VAL A 119 -13.69 -4.01 -5.00
N ILE A 120 -13.97 -3.00 -5.84
CA ILE A 120 -13.89 -3.13 -7.30
C ILE A 120 -12.48 -3.55 -7.73
N CYS A 121 -11.47 -2.83 -7.27
CA CYS A 121 -10.10 -3.15 -7.67
C CYS A 121 -9.57 -4.41 -6.99
N GLY A 122 -10.04 -4.76 -5.79
CA GLY A 122 -9.75 -6.03 -5.14
C GLY A 122 -10.23 -7.23 -5.98
N VAL A 123 -11.47 -7.16 -6.46
CA VAL A 123 -12.04 -8.17 -7.37
C VAL A 123 -11.24 -8.25 -8.66
N LEU A 124 -10.92 -7.12 -9.30
CA LEU A 124 -10.09 -7.09 -10.50
C LEU A 124 -8.70 -7.72 -10.26
N GLY A 125 -8.06 -7.43 -9.13
CA GLY A 125 -6.79 -8.04 -8.76
C GLY A 125 -6.87 -9.55 -8.60
N VAL A 126 -7.97 -10.08 -8.04
CA VAL A 126 -8.21 -11.53 -7.95
C VAL A 126 -8.41 -12.13 -9.35
N VAL A 127 -9.26 -11.54 -10.18
CA VAL A 127 -9.54 -12.02 -11.54
C VAL A 127 -8.26 -12.03 -12.40
N MET A 128 -7.46 -10.98 -12.33
CA MET A 128 -6.21 -10.85 -13.11
C MET A 128 -5.10 -11.82 -12.66
N THR A 129 -5.22 -12.40 -11.47
CA THR A 129 -4.24 -13.35 -10.91
C THR A 129 -4.80 -14.76 -10.77
N ALA A 130 -6.03 -15.00 -11.22
CA ALA A 130 -6.59 -16.34 -11.30
C ALA A 130 -5.87 -17.10 -12.43
N GLU A 131 -5.35 -18.29 -12.11
CA GLU A 131 -4.78 -19.18 -13.11
C GLU A 131 -5.89 -19.57 -14.10
N ARG A 132 -5.65 -19.43 -15.41
CA ARG A 132 -6.53 -20.03 -16.40
C ARG A 132 -6.37 -21.56 -16.27
N PRO A 133 -7.46 -22.34 -16.21
CA PRO A 133 -7.34 -23.78 -16.28
C PRO A 133 -6.59 -24.13 -17.57
N THR A 134 -5.45 -24.77 -17.44
CA THR A 134 -4.73 -25.36 -18.56
C THR A 134 -5.68 -26.35 -19.21
N ALA A 135 -6.04 -26.09 -20.48
CA ALA A 135 -6.77 -27.07 -21.27
C ALA A 135 -6.00 -28.41 -21.20
N PRO A 136 -6.70 -29.56 -21.08
CA PRO A 136 -6.04 -30.85 -21.07
C PRO A 136 -5.15 -30.95 -22.30
N GLN A 137 -3.86 -31.21 -22.08
CA GLN A 137 -2.94 -31.54 -23.16
C GLN A 137 -3.48 -32.82 -23.78
N LEU A 138 -4.04 -32.72 -24.98
CA LEU A 138 -4.36 -33.87 -25.78
C LEU A 138 -3.01 -34.51 -26.15
N GLU A 139 -2.64 -35.57 -25.44
CA GLU A 139 -1.52 -36.43 -25.81
C GLU A 139 -1.82 -36.99 -27.21
N ASN A 140 -0.91 -36.72 -28.15
CA ASN A 140 -0.86 -37.33 -29.48
C ASN A 140 0.27 -38.36 -29.53
#